data_AF-A0A970JL01-F1
#
_entry.id   AF-A0A970JL01-F1
#
_cell.length_a   1.000
_cell.length_b   1.000
_cell.length_c   1.000
_cell.angle_alpha   90.00
_cell.angle_beta   90.00
_cell.angle_gamma   90.00
#
_symmetry.space_group_name_H-M   'P 1'
#
loop_
_entity.id
_entity.type
_entity.pdbx_description
1 polymer ?
#
loop_
_entity_poly.entity_id
_entity_poly.type
_entity_poly.pdbx_seq_one_letter_code
_entity_poly.pdbx_strand_id
1 'polypeptide(L)'
;MATIRDVAKKAGVSISTVSRVLNGRNMISDEKKQQVWDAVNSLNYTPKPRGRHTQKSGKNKKTIMVLTTSPVAKIIDGICDAARQFDYDTIIAITHQNESNAYVKYVEEGLVSGIVLLNIRLLPEISESLLSKCPIVQCNEYEYFPRANL
;
A
#
# COMPACT_ATOMS: atom_id res chain seq x y z
N MET A 1 23.86 -7.79 -11.99
CA MET A 1 22.53 -8.25 -11.51
C MET A 1 21.62 -8.35 -12.73
N ALA A 2 21.03 -9.53 -13.00
CA ALA A 2 20.18 -9.73 -14.16
C ALA A 2 18.91 -8.87 -14.08
N THR A 3 18.42 -8.41 -15.23
CA THR A 3 17.21 -7.61 -15.36
C THR A 3 16.10 -8.40 -16.07
N ILE A 4 14.86 -7.90 -16.02
CA ILE A 4 13.74 -8.50 -16.77
C ILE A 4 13.98 -8.52 -18.29
N ARG A 5 14.82 -7.61 -18.80
CA ARG A 5 15.22 -7.59 -20.23
C ARG A 5 16.13 -8.77 -20.56
N ASP A 6 17.02 -9.13 -19.64
CA ASP A 6 17.93 -10.26 -19.80
C ASP A 6 17.17 -11.58 -19.76
N VAL A 7 16.16 -11.68 -18.88
CA VAL A 7 15.23 -12.81 -18.86
C VAL A 7 14.45 -12.92 -20.17
N ALA A 8 13.91 -11.80 -20.68
CA ALA A 8 13.18 -11.78 -21.95
C ALA A 8 14.05 -12.22 -23.12
N LYS A 9 15.29 -11.71 -23.20
CA LYS A 9 16.26 -12.07 -24.22
C LYS A 9 16.62 -13.56 -24.17
N LYS A 10 16.84 -14.11 -22.96
CA LYS A 10 17.22 -15.52 -22.77
C LYS A 10 16.06 -16.48 -23.04
N ALA A 11 14.85 -16.12 -22.64
CA ALA A 11 13.65 -16.92 -22.88
C ALA A 11 13.11 -16.78 -24.32
N GLY A 12 13.67 -15.89 -25.14
CA GLY A 12 13.21 -15.69 -26.53
C GLY A 12 11.82 -15.07 -26.63
N VAL A 13 11.38 -14.31 -25.62
CA VAL A 13 10.03 -13.72 -25.57
C VAL A 13 10.06 -12.22 -25.30
N SER A 14 8.93 -11.53 -25.48
CA SER A 14 8.82 -10.11 -25.14
C SER A 14 8.90 -9.88 -23.62
N ILE A 15 9.35 -8.68 -23.20
CA ILE A 15 9.31 -8.25 -21.79
C ILE A 15 7.88 -8.37 -21.23
N SER A 16 6.87 -8.05 -22.04
CA SER A 16 5.46 -8.18 -21.67
C SER A 16 5.06 -9.63 -21.38
N THR A 17 5.61 -10.59 -22.13
CA THR A 17 5.39 -12.02 -21.91
C THR A 17 6.01 -12.46 -20.59
N VAL A 18 7.28 -12.10 -20.33
CA VAL A 18 7.94 -12.38 -19.05
C VAL A 18 7.14 -11.81 -17.89
N SER A 19 6.70 -10.56 -18.00
CA SER A 19 5.86 -9.92 -16.99
C SER A 19 4.56 -10.68 -16.75
N ARG A 20 3.90 -11.21 -17.78
CA ARG A 20 2.66 -11.97 -17.64
C ARG A 20 2.90 -13.34 -16.98
N VAL A 21 3.99 -14.03 -17.31
CA VAL A 21 4.36 -15.32 -16.69
C VAL A 21 4.66 -15.12 -15.21
N LEU A 22 5.51 -14.16 -14.86
CA LEU A 22 5.88 -13.88 -13.47
C LEU A 22 4.71 -13.39 -12.61
N ASN A 23 3.68 -12.79 -13.22
CA ASN A 23 2.46 -12.36 -12.54
C ASN A 23 1.29 -13.35 -12.70
N GLY A 24 1.54 -14.60 -13.13
CA GLY A 24 0.53 -15.66 -13.14
C GLY A 24 -0.68 -15.44 -14.06
N ARG A 25 -0.56 -14.68 -15.16
CA ARG A 25 -1.70 -14.44 -16.07
C ARG A 25 -1.93 -15.64 -17.01
N ASN A 26 -3.18 -16.12 -17.07
CA ASN A 26 -3.60 -17.37 -17.74
C ASN A 26 -3.60 -17.38 -19.29
N MET A 27 -3.09 -16.34 -19.97
CA MET A 27 -3.10 -16.23 -21.44
C MET A 27 -1.75 -16.58 -22.09
N ILE A 28 -1.01 -17.55 -21.54
CA ILE A 28 0.30 -17.97 -22.06
C ILE A 28 0.37 -19.50 -22.11
N SER A 29 0.87 -20.04 -23.22
CA SER A 29 1.12 -21.47 -23.38
C SER A 29 2.12 -21.99 -22.36
N ASP A 30 1.97 -23.23 -21.93
CA ASP A 30 2.84 -23.81 -20.91
C ASP A 30 4.30 -23.90 -21.38
N GLU A 31 4.53 -24.12 -22.66
CA GLU A 31 5.86 -24.04 -23.29
C GLU A 31 6.55 -22.69 -23.04
N LYS A 32 5.85 -21.57 -23.26
CA LYS A 32 6.40 -20.23 -23.04
C LYS A 32 6.57 -19.91 -21.56
N LYS A 33 5.72 -20.45 -20.69
CA LYS A 33 5.92 -20.33 -19.23
C LYS A 33 7.22 -21.03 -18.82
N GLN A 34 7.44 -22.25 -19.33
CA GLN A 34 8.63 -23.03 -19.01
C GLN A 34 9.91 -22.30 -19.44
N GLN A 35 9.97 -21.81 -20.68
CA GLN A 35 11.11 -21.04 -21.20
C GLN A 35 11.44 -19.82 -20.32
N VAL A 36 10.42 -19.13 -19.80
CA VAL A 36 10.63 -18.00 -18.90
C VAL A 36 11.16 -18.45 -17.54
N TRP A 37 10.61 -19.50 -16.93
CA TRP A 37 11.09 -20.00 -15.65
C TRP A 37 12.51 -20.56 -15.72
N ASP A 38 12.87 -21.23 -16.81
CA ASP A 38 14.24 -21.71 -17.06
C ASP A 38 15.23 -20.53 -17.16
N ALA A 39 14.85 -19.47 -17.88
CA ALA A 39 15.65 -18.26 -17.98
C ALA A 39 15.81 -17.54 -16.63
N VAL A 40 14.75 -17.47 -15.82
CA VAL A 40 14.75 -16.89 -14.47
C VAL A 40 15.73 -17.63 -13.57
N ASN A 41 15.61 -18.96 -13.52
CA ASN A 41 16.47 -19.83 -12.72
C ASN A 41 17.94 -19.74 -13.16
N SER A 42 18.18 -19.81 -14.47
CA SER A 42 19.54 -19.81 -15.02
C SER A 42 20.24 -18.44 -14.90
N LEU A 43 19.49 -17.34 -14.77
CA LEU A 43 20.06 -16.00 -14.53
C LEU A 43 20.11 -15.64 -13.04
N ASN A 44 19.65 -16.53 -12.15
CA ASN A 44 19.42 -16.24 -10.75
C ASN A 44 18.64 -14.91 -10.57
N TYR A 45 17.64 -14.71 -11.42
CA TYR A 45 16.87 -13.48 -11.45
C TYR A 45 15.81 -13.52 -10.36
N THR A 46 15.96 -12.68 -9.34
CA THR A 46 14.88 -12.44 -8.38
C THR A 46 14.00 -11.30 -8.90
N PRO A 47 12.71 -11.54 -9.18
CA PRO A 47 11.79 -10.46 -9.51
C PRO A 47 11.74 -9.49 -8.34
N LYS A 48 12.17 -8.24 -8.58
CA LYS A 48 11.98 -7.19 -7.58
C LYS A 48 10.48 -6.96 -7.42
N PRO A 49 9.91 -7.00 -6.20
CA PRO A 49 8.54 -6.55 -6.00
C PRO A 49 8.47 -5.12 -6.53
N ARG A 50 7.70 -4.92 -7.60
CA ARG A 50 7.50 -3.58 -8.14
C ARG A 50 6.69 -2.82 -7.11
N GLY A 51 7.36 -1.94 -6.36
CA GLY A 51 6.76 -0.79 -5.68
C GLY A 51 6.19 0.20 -6.69
N ARG A 52 5.26 -0.26 -7.53
CA ARG A 52 4.61 0.56 -8.54
C ARG A 52 3.16 0.14 -8.59
N HIS A 53 2.37 0.94 -7.89
CA HIS A 53 0.99 1.32 -8.21
C HIS A 53 0.81 1.43 -9.73
N THR A 54 0.69 0.30 -10.41
CA THR A 54 0.51 0.26 -11.86
C THR A 54 -0.90 -0.19 -12.10
N GLN A 55 -1.78 0.81 -12.20
CA GLN A 55 -3.09 0.68 -12.82
C GLN A 55 -2.93 -0.06 -14.16
N LYS A 56 -3.31 -1.33 -14.23
CA LYS A 56 -3.86 -2.02 -15.42
C LYS A 56 -3.88 -3.55 -15.21
N SER A 57 -5.10 -4.02 -14.98
CA SER A 57 -5.59 -5.41 -14.88
C SER A 57 -5.44 -6.08 -13.52
N GLY A 58 -6.59 -6.26 -12.86
CA GLY A 58 -6.77 -6.82 -11.53
C GLY A 58 -7.03 -5.70 -10.55
N LYS A 59 -8.18 -5.70 -9.86
CA LYS A 59 -8.54 -4.67 -8.88
C LYS A 59 -7.37 -4.49 -7.91
N ASN A 60 -6.67 -3.36 -7.95
CA ASN A 60 -5.73 -3.04 -6.88
C ASN A 60 -6.59 -2.89 -5.63
N LYS A 61 -6.38 -3.80 -4.68
CA LYS A 61 -7.03 -3.74 -3.39
C LYS A 61 -6.75 -2.37 -2.78
N LYS A 62 -7.79 -1.67 -2.37
CA LYS A 62 -7.62 -0.32 -1.81
C LYS A 62 -6.97 -0.44 -0.43
N THR A 63 -6.12 0.50 -0.07
CA THR A 63 -5.40 0.47 1.21
C THR A 63 -5.90 1.56 2.13
N ILE A 64 -6.21 1.23 3.39
CA ILE A 64 -6.47 2.19 4.46
C ILE A 64 -5.22 2.27 5.34
N MET A 65 -4.86 3.48 5.74
CA MET A 65 -3.80 3.72 6.72
C MET A 65 -4.40 4.04 8.08
N VAL A 66 -3.94 3.35 9.13
CA VAL A 66 -4.22 3.73 10.52
C VAL A 66 -2.95 4.39 11.06
N LEU A 67 -3.01 5.69 11.29
CA LEU A 67 -1.93 6.45 11.92
C LEU A 67 -2.26 6.66 13.39
N THR A 68 -1.32 6.32 14.29
CA THR A 68 -1.55 6.46 15.73
C THR A 68 -0.29 6.84 16.49
N THR A 69 -0.45 7.53 17.61
CA THR A 69 0.64 7.78 18.59
C THR A 69 0.70 6.73 19.69
N SER A 70 -0.38 5.99 19.89
CA SER A 70 -0.50 4.96 20.92
C SER A 70 -1.46 3.87 20.43
N PRO A 71 -0.93 2.73 19.96
CA PRO A 71 -1.77 1.68 19.38
C PRO A 71 -2.66 1.05 20.46
N VAL A 72 -3.98 1.08 20.22
CA VAL A 72 -4.97 0.39 21.05
C VAL A 72 -5.41 -0.87 20.31
N ALA A 73 -4.89 -2.03 20.72
CA ALA A 73 -5.03 -3.29 19.99
C ALA A 73 -6.48 -3.61 19.60
N LYS A 74 -7.45 -3.47 20.53
CA LYS A 74 -8.87 -3.74 20.23
C LYS A 74 -9.46 -2.81 19.17
N ILE A 75 -9.07 -1.53 19.16
CA ILE A 75 -9.55 -0.57 18.16
C ILE A 75 -8.94 -0.90 16.80
N ILE A 76 -7.63 -1.17 16.78
CA ILE A 76 -6.93 -1.58 15.55
C ILE A 76 -7.52 -2.86 14.98
N ASP A 77 -7.83 -3.84 15.82
CA ASP A 77 -8.45 -5.10 15.39
C ASP A 77 -9.83 -4.86 14.75
N GLY A 78 -10.68 -4.05 15.40
CA GLY A 78 -11.96 -3.65 14.82
C GLY A 78 -11.84 -2.90 13.49
N ILE A 79 -10.84 -2.02 13.35
CA ILE A 79 -10.55 -1.34 12.08
C ILE A 79 -10.11 -2.37 11.01
N CYS A 80 -9.20 -3.29 11.36
CA CYS A 80 -8.73 -4.33 10.46
C CYS A 80 -9.88 -5.27 10.02
N ASP A 81 -10.77 -5.64 10.95
CA ASP A 81 -11.94 -6.45 10.67
C ASP A 81 -12.88 -5.77 9.67
N ALA A 82 -13.20 -4.50 9.91
CA ALA A 82 -14.02 -3.71 8.99
C ALA A 82 -13.34 -3.59 7.62
N ALA A 83 -12.06 -3.23 7.57
CA ALA A 83 -11.31 -3.13 6.31
C ALA A 83 -11.33 -4.45 5.52
N ARG A 84 -11.15 -5.59 6.21
CA ARG A 84 -11.21 -6.93 5.59
C ARG A 84 -12.59 -7.24 5.01
N GLN A 85 -13.68 -6.84 5.67
CA GLN A 85 -15.05 -7.03 5.14
C GLN A 85 -15.30 -6.28 3.83
N PHE A 86 -14.64 -5.14 3.63
CA PHE A 86 -14.77 -4.32 2.42
C PHE A 86 -13.68 -4.57 1.37
N ASP A 87 -12.86 -5.62 1.52
CA ASP A 87 -11.74 -5.93 0.63
C ASP A 87 -10.70 -4.79 0.56
N TYR A 88 -10.35 -4.21 1.71
CA TYR A 88 -9.24 -3.26 1.86
C TYR A 88 -8.03 -3.92 2.54
N ASP A 89 -6.83 -3.48 2.17
CA ASP A 89 -5.61 -3.73 2.94
C ASP A 89 -5.46 -2.65 4.01
N THR A 90 -4.80 -2.99 5.12
CA THR A 90 -4.55 -2.05 6.22
C THR A 90 -3.05 -1.90 6.46
N ILE A 91 -2.58 -0.66 6.50
CA ILE A 91 -1.24 -0.30 6.98
C ILE A 91 -1.39 0.40 8.32
N ILE A 92 -0.69 -0.09 9.34
CA ILE A 92 -0.64 0.57 10.64
C ILE A 92 0.69 1.30 10.75
N ALA A 93 0.64 2.60 10.96
CA ALA A 93 1.79 3.45 11.17
C ALA A 93 1.72 4.05 12.58
N ILE A 94 2.82 3.89 13.31
CA ILE A 94 2.97 4.49 14.63
C ILE A 94 3.89 5.70 14.48
N THR A 95 3.47 6.83 15.04
CA THR A 95 4.20 8.09 14.94
C THR A 95 4.30 8.78 16.30
N HIS A 96 5.16 9.78 16.40
CA HIS A 96 5.29 10.64 17.57
C HIS A 96 4.71 12.02 17.26
N GLN A 97 4.23 12.76 18.29
CA GLN A 97 3.44 13.99 18.17
C GLN A 97 4.03 15.10 17.26
N ASN A 98 5.30 15.02 16.87
CA ASN A 98 5.96 16.00 16.00
C ASN A 98 5.92 15.66 14.50
N GLU A 99 5.40 14.51 14.08
CA GLU A 99 5.30 14.13 12.66
C GLU A 99 3.85 14.15 12.15
N SER A 100 3.08 15.15 12.54
CA SER A 100 1.64 15.30 12.26
C SER A 100 1.25 15.31 10.78
N ASN A 101 2.20 15.29 9.85
CA ASN A 101 1.97 15.26 8.40
C ASN A 101 2.60 14.03 7.72
N ALA A 102 3.05 13.02 8.48
CA ALA A 102 3.67 11.81 7.90
C ALA A 102 2.77 11.10 6.87
N TYR A 103 1.45 11.23 6.99
CA TYR A 103 0.48 10.67 6.04
C TYR A 103 0.38 11.42 4.71
N VAL A 104 0.79 12.70 4.64
CA VAL A 104 0.66 13.53 3.42
C VAL A 104 1.35 12.87 2.23
N LYS A 105 2.58 12.38 2.44
CA LYS A 105 3.34 11.65 1.42
C LYS A 105 2.59 10.44 0.88
N TYR A 106 1.92 9.67 1.73
CA TYR A 106 1.16 8.49 1.32
C TYR A 106 -0.07 8.86 0.48
N VAL A 107 -0.71 9.99 0.79
CA VAL A 107 -1.82 10.53 -0.03
C VAL A 107 -1.31 11.03 -1.37
N GLU A 108 -0.23 11.81 -1.39
CA GLU A 108 0.32 12.40 -2.61
C GLU A 108 0.87 11.34 -3.59
N GLU A 109 1.51 10.30 -3.06
CA GLU A 109 1.98 9.15 -3.86
C GLU A 109 0.85 8.18 -4.25
N GLY A 110 -0.38 8.43 -3.79
CA GLY A 110 -1.56 7.60 -4.08
C GLY A 110 -1.46 6.20 -3.49
N LEU A 111 -0.67 6.01 -2.42
CA LEU A 111 -0.43 4.72 -1.78
C LEU A 111 -1.60 4.24 -0.92
N VAL A 112 -2.44 5.18 -0.49
CA VAL A 112 -3.58 4.94 0.41
C VAL A 112 -4.84 5.57 -0.18
N SER A 113 -5.97 4.91 0.04
CA SER A 113 -7.30 5.33 -0.38
C SER A 113 -8.14 5.92 0.76
N GLY A 114 -7.60 5.94 1.97
CA GLY A 114 -8.24 6.49 3.17
C GLY A 114 -7.29 6.47 4.36
N ILE A 115 -7.49 7.38 5.30
CA ILE A 115 -6.69 7.48 6.53
C ILE A 115 -7.61 7.49 7.75
N VAL A 116 -7.25 6.71 8.76
CA VAL A 116 -7.81 6.77 10.11
C VAL A 116 -6.74 7.35 11.04
N LEU A 117 -7.03 8.50 11.64
CA LEU A 117 -6.21 9.13 12.66
C LEU A 117 -6.67 8.66 14.04
N LEU A 118 -5.95 7.70 14.63
CA LEU A 118 -6.28 7.12 15.93
C LEU A 118 -5.49 7.80 17.05
N ASN A 119 -6.18 8.44 18.00
CA ASN A 119 -5.57 9.25 19.05
C ASN A 119 -4.76 10.45 18.51
N ILE A 120 -5.05 10.87 17.28
CA ILE A 120 -4.36 11.98 16.59
C ILE A 120 -5.41 13.01 16.19
N ARG A 121 -5.10 14.28 16.49
CA ARG A 121 -5.91 15.41 16.06
C ARG A 121 -5.51 15.81 14.64
N LEU A 122 -6.51 15.96 13.78
CA LEU A 122 -6.36 16.60 12.49
C LEU A 122 -6.01 18.08 12.71
N LEU A 123 -4.87 18.55 12.19
CA LEU A 123 -4.48 19.95 12.34
C LEU A 123 -5.31 20.83 11.39
N PRO A 124 -5.72 22.04 11.81
CA PRO A 124 -6.51 22.96 10.97
C PRO A 124 -5.80 23.38 9.68
N GLU A 125 -4.48 23.30 9.63
CA GLU A 125 -3.63 23.76 8.53
C GLU A 125 -3.59 22.80 7.33
N ILE A 126 -4.36 21.71 7.36
CA ILE A 126 -4.42 20.76 6.25
C ILE A 126 -5.15 21.40 5.07
N SER A 127 -4.48 21.41 3.91
CA SER A 127 -5.06 21.95 2.68
C SER A 127 -6.32 21.19 2.25
N GLU A 128 -7.33 21.91 1.76
CA GLU A 128 -8.52 21.33 1.10
C GLU A 128 -8.15 20.42 -0.09
N SER A 129 -7.00 20.71 -0.73
CA SER A 129 -6.41 19.88 -1.78
C SER A 129 -6.07 18.46 -1.30
N LEU A 130 -5.71 18.28 -0.03
CA LEU A 130 -5.45 16.96 0.53
C LEU A 130 -6.76 16.24 0.88
N LEU A 131 -7.69 16.94 1.52
CA LEU A 131 -9.00 16.41 1.91
C LEU A 131 -9.83 15.95 0.71
N SER A 132 -9.68 16.60 -0.44
CA SER A 132 -10.32 16.20 -1.69
C SER A 132 -9.71 14.96 -2.36
N LYS A 133 -8.47 14.59 -2.02
CA LYS A 133 -7.78 13.43 -2.61
C LYS A 133 -7.98 12.14 -1.81
N CYS A 134 -8.13 12.24 -0.49
CA CYS A 134 -8.19 11.08 0.38
C CYS A 134 -9.11 11.36 1.58
N PRO A 135 -10.10 10.49 1.87
CA PRO A 135 -10.92 10.63 3.06
C PRO A 135 -10.08 10.40 4.32
N ILE A 136 -10.19 11.33 5.27
CA ILE A 136 -9.53 11.25 6.58
C ILE A 136 -10.61 11.22 7.65
N VAL A 137 -10.53 10.24 8.54
CA VAL A 137 -11.45 10.06 9.67
C VAL A 137 -10.65 10.08 10.97
N GLN A 138 -11.12 10.84 11.96
CA GLN A 138 -10.54 10.82 13.31
C GLN A 138 -11.25 9.78 14.18
N CYS A 139 -10.49 9.14 15.06
CA CYS A 139 -10.98 8.14 15.99
C CYS A 139 -10.28 8.29 17.35
N ASN A 140 -11.07 8.37 18.42
CA ASN A 140 -10.59 8.43 19.80
C ASN A 140 -9.66 9.63 20.08
N GLU A 141 -9.90 10.77 19.42
CA GLU A 141 -9.27 12.04 19.75
C GLU A 141 -9.78 12.54 21.12
N TYR A 142 -8.86 12.81 22.04
CA TYR A 142 -9.19 13.43 23.31
C TYR A 142 -9.07 14.96 23.19
N GLU A 143 -10.12 15.66 23.60
CA GLU A 143 -9.95 17.04 24.06
C GLU A 143 -9.37 16.99 25.46
N TYR A 144 -8.11 17.42 25.59
CA TYR A 144 -7.57 17.74 26.90
C TYR A 144 -8.28 19.00 27.39
N PHE A 145 -9.40 18.83 28.08
CA PHE A 145 -9.93 19.88 28.93
C PHE A 145 -9.00 19.97 30.13
N PRO A 146 -8.22 21.05 30.30
CA PRO A 146 -7.47 21.23 31.53
C PRO A 146 -8.49 21.16 32.67
N ARG A 147 -8.26 20.25 33.62
CA ARG A 147 -9.11 20.18 34.82
C ARG A 147 -9.12 21.59 35.40
N ALA A 148 -10.29 22.23 35.40
CA ALA A 148 -10.50 23.39 36.24
C ALA A 148 -10.12 22.94 37.65
N ASN A 149 -9.09 23.56 38.21
CA ASN A 149 -8.65 23.29 39.57
C ASN A 149 -9.86 23.46 40.50
N LEU A 150 -10.40 22.35 41.00
CA LEU A 150 -11.33 22.31 42.13
C LEU A 150 -10.51 22.16 43.41
#